data_AF-A0A2G6HBC9-F1
#
_entry.id   AF-A0A2G6HBC9-F1
#
_cell.length_a   1.000
_cell.length_b   1.000
_cell.length_c   1.000
_cell.angle_alpha   90.00
_cell.angle_beta   90.00
_cell.angle_gamma   90.00
#
_symmetry.space_group_name_H-M   'P 1'
#
loop_
_entity.id
_entity.type
_entity.pdbx_description
1 polymer ?
#
loop_
_entity_poly.entity_id
_entity_poly.type
_entity_poly.pdbx_seq_one_letter_code
_entity_poly.pdbx_strand_id
1 'polypeptide(L)'
;MGLMAGLEAAHAAVDALVGAPALTGQVVSVAECAAAVRSVERLVRRVEAIRLRVVSAAARSDVAAQAGHASTGAWLASTTRTTGREAAGQVRLAEM
;
A
#
# COMPACT_ATOMS: atom_id res chain seq x y z
N MET A 1 6.91 -0.40 18.29
CA MET A 1 5.59 -0.01 17.74
C MET A 1 5.03 -1.21 16.99
N GLY A 2 3.79 -1.63 17.26
CA GLY A 2 3.16 -2.76 16.55
C GLY A 2 2.79 -2.40 15.11
N LEU A 3 2.54 -3.41 14.25
CA LEU A 3 2.22 -3.20 12.82
C LEU A 3 1.06 -2.22 12.61
N MET A 4 -0.06 -2.42 13.31
CA MET A 4 -1.24 -1.56 13.17
C MET A 4 -0.97 -0.13 13.62
N ALA A 5 -0.31 0.06 14.77
CA ALA A 5 0.10 1.39 15.24
C ALA A 5 1.06 2.08 14.25
N GLY A 6 1.91 1.32 13.56
CA GLY A 6 2.77 1.85 12.49
C GLY A 6 2.00 2.28 11.24
N LEU A 7 0.99 1.51 10.84
CA LEU A 7 0.12 1.87 9.71
C LEU A 7 -0.75 3.09 10.03
N GLU A 8 -1.27 3.21 11.25
CA GLU A 8 -2.01 4.39 11.72
C GLU A 8 -1.14 5.64 11.70
N ALA A 9 0.09 5.56 12.23
CA ALA A 9 1.04 6.67 12.18
C ALA A 9 1.38 7.07 10.74
N ALA A 10 1.50 6.10 9.82
CA ALA A 10 1.75 6.36 8.41
C ALA A 10 0.54 7.03 7.73
N HIS A 11 -0.69 6.58 8.00
CA HIS A 11 -1.91 7.25 7.51
C HIS A 11 -1.99 8.69 8.00
N ALA A 12 -1.78 8.94 9.29
CA ALA A 12 -1.81 10.29 9.84
C ALA A 12 -0.78 11.22 9.17
N ALA A 13 0.42 10.71 8.87
CA ALA A 13 1.44 11.47 8.16
C ALA A 13 1.05 11.77 6.71
N VAL A 14 0.44 10.80 6.00
CA VAL A 14 -0.06 11.00 4.64
C VAL A 14 -1.21 11.99 4.61
N ASP A 15 -2.17 11.89 5.54
CA ASP A 15 -3.31 12.82 5.65
C ASP A 15 -2.83 14.25 5.92
N ALA A 16 -1.84 14.42 6.79
CA ALA A 16 -1.21 15.71 7.04
C ALA A 16 -0.55 16.31 5.79
N LEU A 17 0.09 15.48 4.95
CA LEU A 17 0.66 15.91 3.68
C LEU A 17 -0.44 16.30 2.67
N VAL A 18 -1.50 15.50 2.56
CA VAL A 18 -2.64 15.81 1.67
C VAL A 18 -3.29 17.14 2.05
N GLY A 19 -3.41 17.43 3.34
CA GLY A 19 -3.90 18.71 3.84
C GLY A 19 -2.89 19.87 3.79
N ALA A 20 -1.64 19.63 3.38
CA ALA A 20 -0.60 20.65 3.42
C ALA A 20 -0.85 21.74 2.37
N PRO A 21 -0.79 23.03 2.74
CA PRO A 21 -0.92 24.15 1.79
C PRO A 21 0.09 24.10 0.63
N ALA A 22 1.26 23.49 0.84
CA ALA A 22 2.28 23.31 -0.20
C ALA A 22 1.84 22.38 -1.35
N LEU A 23 0.87 21.48 -1.11
CA LEU A 23 0.27 20.60 -2.12
C LEU A 23 -0.92 21.26 -2.86
N THR A 24 -1.51 22.31 -2.27
CA THR A 24 -2.69 23.03 -2.81
C THR A 24 -2.36 24.44 -3.31
N GLY A 25 -1.10 24.88 -3.18
CA GLY A 25 -0.61 26.20 -3.56
C GLY A 25 0.30 26.22 -4.79
N GLN A 26 0.98 27.35 -4.99
CA GLN A 26 1.86 27.58 -6.13
C GLN A 26 3.26 26.97 -5.88
N VAL A 27 3.73 26.17 -6.83
CA VAL A 27 5.05 25.52 -6.79
C VAL A 27 6.16 26.57 -6.67
N VAL A 28 7.07 26.36 -5.71
CA VAL A 28 8.14 27.30 -5.38
C VAL A 28 9.31 27.24 -6.40
N SER A 29 9.60 26.07 -6.98
CA SER A 29 10.55 25.89 -8.09
C SER A 29 10.45 24.52 -8.80
N VAL A 30 11.03 24.39 -10.00
CA VAL A 30 11.15 23.11 -10.74
C VAL A 30 11.94 22.07 -9.95
N ALA A 31 13.01 22.48 -9.26
CA ALA A 31 13.86 21.58 -8.49
C ALA A 31 13.11 20.97 -7.29
N GLU A 32 12.32 21.78 -6.58
CA GLU A 32 11.48 21.33 -5.47
C GLU A 32 10.37 20.40 -5.95
N CYS A 33 9.72 20.72 -7.08
CA CYS A 33 8.74 19.83 -7.70
C CYS A 33 9.34 18.45 -8.02
N ALA A 34 10.50 18.42 -8.65
CA ALA A 34 11.17 17.16 -8.99
C ALA A 34 11.59 16.37 -7.73
N ALA A 35 12.03 17.06 -6.67
CA ALA A 35 12.35 16.44 -5.39
C ALA A 35 11.11 15.87 -4.69
N ALA A 36 9.98 16.58 -4.74
CA ALA A 36 8.70 16.11 -4.20
C ALA A 36 8.24 14.84 -4.92
N VAL A 37 8.21 14.85 -6.26
CA VAL A 37 7.81 13.67 -7.06
C VAL A 37 8.69 12.47 -6.72
N ARG A 38 10.02 12.62 -6.70
CA ARG A 38 10.92 11.50 -6.34
C ARG A 38 10.70 10.99 -4.92
N SER A 39 10.37 11.87 -3.98
CA SER A 39 10.09 11.50 -2.60
C SER A 39 8.79 10.71 -2.48
N VAL A 40 7.74 11.13 -3.20
CA VAL A 40 6.45 10.42 -3.25
C VAL A 40 6.61 9.06 -3.91
N GLU A 41 7.30 8.96 -5.04
CA GLU A 41 7.57 7.68 -5.71
C GLU A 41 8.31 6.70 -4.80
N ARG A 42 9.27 7.19 -4.02
CA ARG A 42 9.96 6.38 -3.00
C ARG A 42 9.00 5.90 -1.91
N LEU A 43 8.05 6.73 -1.49
CA LEU A 43 7.03 6.35 -0.50
C LEU A 43 6.10 5.28 -1.07
N VAL A 44 5.59 5.46 -2.29
CA VAL A 44 4.73 4.49 -2.99
C VAL A 44 5.38 3.11 -3.03
N ARG A 45 6.63 3.02 -3.51
CA ARG A 45 7.37 1.75 -3.60
C ARG A 45 7.55 1.06 -2.24
N ARG A 46 7.71 1.84 -1.16
CA ARG A 46 7.83 1.28 0.20
C ARG A 46 6.50 0.77 0.73
N VAL A 47 5.42 1.48 0.48
CA VAL A 47 4.06 1.02 0.83
C VAL A 47 3.70 -0.23 0.05
N GLU A 48 4.04 -0.31 -1.25
CA GLU A 48 3.89 -1.53 -2.04
C GLU A 48 4.68 -2.70 -1.47
N ALA A 49 5.94 -2.50 -1.07
CA ALA A 49 6.73 -3.54 -0.43
C ALA A 49 6.10 -4.02 0.90
N ILE A 50 5.54 -3.11 1.70
CA ILE A 50 4.78 -3.47 2.92
C ILE A 50 3.56 -4.30 2.55
N ARG A 51 2.77 -3.88 1.54
CA ARG A 51 1.61 -4.63 1.05
C ARG A 51 1.99 -6.05 0.64
N LEU A 52 3.03 -6.23 -0.17
CA LEU A 52 3.48 -7.56 -0.60
C LEU A 52 3.87 -8.45 0.59
N ARG A 53 4.54 -7.89 1.60
CA ARG A 53 4.88 -8.65 2.82
C ARG A 53 3.65 -9.05 3.63
N VAL A 54 2.64 -8.19 3.71
CA VAL A 54 1.36 -8.49 4.37
C VAL A 54 0.59 -9.57 3.62
N VAL A 55 0.52 -9.49 2.28
CA VAL A 55 -0.12 -10.52 1.43
C VAL A 55 0.61 -11.86 1.56
N SER A 56 1.95 -11.85 1.54
CA SER A 56 2.77 -13.04 1.74
C SER A 56 2.52 -13.68 3.11
N ALA A 57 2.40 -12.87 4.17
CA ALA A 57 2.04 -13.36 5.49
C ALA A 57 0.62 -13.96 5.52
N ALA A 58 -0.35 -13.30 4.88
CA ALA A 58 -1.72 -13.82 4.78
C ALA A 58 -1.80 -15.16 4.03
N ALA A 59 -1.03 -15.30 2.94
CA ALA A 59 -0.92 -16.57 2.21
C ALA A 59 -0.33 -17.68 3.09
N ARG A 60 0.79 -17.40 3.77
CA ARG A 60 1.47 -18.36 4.66
C ARG A 60 0.65 -18.77 5.87
N SER A 61 -0.26 -17.91 6.32
CA SER A 61 -1.15 -18.18 7.45
C SER A 61 -2.50 -18.76 7.04
N ASP A 62 -2.72 -19.08 5.76
CA ASP A 62 -3.98 -19.61 5.23
C ASP A 62 -5.22 -18.75 5.60
N VAL A 63 -5.03 -17.42 5.57
CA VAL A 63 -6.10 -16.45 5.90
C VAL A 63 -7.29 -16.59 4.95
N ALA A 64 -7.03 -16.96 3.70
CA ALA A 64 -8.09 -17.16 2.70
C ALA A 64 -9.08 -18.25 3.12
N ALA A 65 -8.58 -19.43 3.52
CA ALA A 65 -9.44 -20.54 3.96
C ALA A 65 -10.20 -20.17 5.24
N GLN A 66 -9.53 -19.52 6.21
CA GLN A 66 -10.16 -19.04 7.44
C GLN A 66 -11.29 -18.03 7.18
N ALA A 67 -11.16 -17.23 6.12
CA ALA A 67 -12.15 -16.25 5.70
C ALA A 67 -13.18 -16.81 4.69
N GLY A 68 -13.17 -18.13 4.41
CA GLY A 68 -14.13 -18.77 3.50
C GLY A 68 -13.89 -18.51 2.00
N HIS A 69 -12.69 -18.08 1.63
CA HIS A 69 -12.30 -17.84 0.24
C HIS A 69 -11.51 -19.01 -0.33
N ALA A 70 -11.74 -19.31 -1.62
CA ALA A 70 -11.06 -20.41 -2.31
C ALA A 70 -9.55 -20.19 -2.57
N SER A 71 -9.06 -18.96 -2.46
CA SER A 71 -7.64 -18.63 -2.63
C SER A 71 -7.28 -17.28 -2.02
N THR A 72 -6.00 -17.05 -1.74
CA THR A 72 -5.46 -15.75 -1.29
C THR A 72 -5.79 -14.63 -2.28
N GLY A 73 -5.79 -14.92 -3.58
CA GLY A 73 -6.18 -13.94 -4.61
C GLY A 73 -7.66 -13.56 -4.52
N ALA A 74 -8.55 -14.53 -4.29
CA ALA A 74 -9.98 -14.27 -4.11
C ALA A 74 -10.25 -13.47 -2.83
N TRP A 75 -9.57 -13.82 -1.73
CA TRP A 75 -9.63 -13.07 -0.47
C TRP A 75 -9.12 -11.63 -0.63
N LEU A 76 -7.97 -11.44 -1.30
CA LEU A 76 -7.38 -10.12 -1.50
C LEU A 76 -8.26 -9.24 -2.39
N ALA A 77 -8.80 -9.77 -3.49
CA ALA A 77 -9.72 -9.07 -4.38
C ALA A 77 -10.97 -8.57 -3.62
N SER A 78 -11.57 -9.45 -2.79
CA SER A 78 -12.69 -9.12 -1.92
C SER A 78 -12.33 -8.00 -0.93
N THR A 79 -11.21 -8.17 -0.20
CA THR A 79 -10.76 -7.25 0.86
C THR A 79 -10.43 -5.86 0.33
N THR A 80 -9.84 -5.77 -0.85
CA THR A 80 -9.37 -4.49 -1.42
C THR A 80 -10.29 -3.93 -2.51
N ARG A 81 -11.42 -4.60 -2.79
CA ARG A 81 -12.40 -4.23 -3.82
C ARG A 81 -11.77 -4.01 -5.20
N THR A 82 -10.85 -4.89 -5.57
CA THR A 82 -10.15 -4.89 -6.88
C THR A 82 -10.48 -6.16 -7.64
N THR A 83 -10.14 -6.19 -8.94
CA THR A 83 -10.39 -7.35 -9.78
C THR A 83 -9.53 -8.55 -9.36
N GLY A 84 -10.02 -9.76 -9.64
CA GLY A 84 -9.27 -10.99 -9.38
C GLY A 84 -7.92 -11.06 -10.13
N ARG A 85 -7.82 -10.43 -11.31
CA ARG A 85 -6.56 -10.39 -12.09
C ARG A 85 -5.48 -9.57 -11.38
N GLU A 86 -5.82 -8.40 -10.90
CA GLU A 86 -4.91 -7.51 -10.16
C GLU A 86 -4.46 -8.17 -8.85
N ALA A 87 -5.40 -8.74 -8.10
CA ALA A 87 -5.12 -9.45 -6.86
C ALA A 87 -4.22 -10.67 -7.09
N ALA A 88 -4.48 -11.47 -8.13
CA ALA A 88 -3.64 -12.62 -8.49
C ALA A 88 -2.21 -12.19 -8.88
N GLY A 89 -2.06 -11.08 -9.60
CA GLY A 89 -0.74 -10.51 -9.89
C GLY A 89 0.04 -10.13 -8.63
N GLN A 90 -0.64 -9.55 -7.64
CA GLN A 90 -0.02 -9.17 -6.36
C GLN A 90 0.34 -10.37 -5.49
N VAL A 91 -0.51 -11.40 -5.43
CA VAL A 91 -0.20 -12.64 -4.72
C VAL A 91 1.03 -13.30 -5.33
N ARG A 92 1.09 -13.40 -6.67
CA ARG A 92 2.29 -13.91 -7.36
C ARG A 92 3.54 -13.14 -7.00
N LEU A 93 3.51 -11.80 -7.01
CA LEU A 93 4.66 -10.96 -6.63
C LEU A 93 5.06 -11.12 -5.16
N ALA A 94 4.10 -11.44 -4.28
CA ALA A 94 4.35 -11.63 -2.85
C ALA A 94 4.92 -13.01 -2.50
N GLU A 95 4.85 -13.97 -3.42
CA GLU A 95 5.31 -15.35 -3.29
C GLU A 95 6.65 -15.63 -4.00
N MET A 96 7.19 -14.66 -4.74
CA MET A 96 8.54 -14.70 -5.31
C MET A 96 9.61 -14.57 -4.24
#